data_AF-A0A838HY66-F1
#
_entry.id   AF-A0A838HY66-F1
#
_cell.length_a   1.000
_cell.length_b   1.000
_cell.length_c   1.000
_cell.angle_alpha   90.00
_cell.angle_beta   90.00
_cell.angle_gamma   90.00
#
_symmetry.space_group_name_H-M   'P 1'
#
loop_
_entity.id
_entity.type
_entity.pdbx_description
1 polymer ?
#
loop_
_entity_poly.entity_id
_entity_poly.type
_entity_poly.pdbx_seq_one_letter_code
_entity_poly.pdbx_strand_id
1 'polypeptide(L)'
;MDHVPDVPDPKARIPGQIRYIIGNEGCERFSFYGMRNILTVFLVSSLLTYLPEGDRATAAKDVFHTFVIGVYFFPLLGGWLADRFFGKYNTIFWLSLVYCLGHACLAVFESNRTGFYTGLALIALGSGGIKPCVAAFVGDQFDQTNKHRAKVVFDAFYWIINFGSFFASLLMPIFLRSCGASVAFGIPGALMFIATVILWVGRRHYVM
;
A
#
# COMPACT_ATOMS: atom_id res chain seq x y z
N MET A 1 -15.68 9.91 -41.45
CA MET A 1 -15.49 10.53 -40.13
C MET A 1 -16.73 10.14 -39.34
N ASP A 2 -16.75 8.90 -38.89
CA ASP A 2 -17.95 8.30 -38.31
C ASP A 2 -17.98 8.66 -36.84
N HIS A 3 -18.86 9.59 -36.51
CA HIS A 3 -19.16 10.00 -35.16
C HIS A 3 -19.88 8.83 -34.48
N VAL A 4 -19.11 7.89 -33.90
CA VAL A 4 -19.68 6.90 -32.97
C VAL A 4 -20.29 7.70 -31.83
N PRO A 5 -21.60 7.59 -31.57
CA PRO A 5 -22.23 8.38 -30.53
C PRO A 5 -21.70 7.91 -29.17
N ASP A 6 -21.30 8.88 -28.33
CA ASP A 6 -20.75 8.76 -26.97
C ASP A 6 -21.82 8.26 -25.96
N VAL A 7 -22.53 7.18 -26.29
CA VAL A 7 -23.65 6.66 -25.50
C VAL A 7 -23.13 5.53 -24.62
N PRO A 8 -23.39 5.55 -23.29
CA PRO A 8 -23.03 4.46 -22.41
C PRO A 8 -23.64 3.13 -22.91
N ASP A 9 -22.81 2.12 -23.14
CA ASP A 9 -23.30 0.79 -23.53
C ASP A 9 -23.83 0.08 -22.27
N PRO A 10 -25.13 -0.25 -22.18
CA PRO A 10 -25.68 -0.97 -21.04
C PRO A 10 -25.03 -2.35 -20.81
N LYS A 11 -24.44 -2.94 -21.86
CA LYS A 11 -23.76 -4.25 -21.86
C LYS A 11 -22.24 -4.14 -21.71
N ALA A 12 -21.71 -2.93 -21.54
CA ALA A 12 -20.31 -2.67 -21.23
C ALA A 12 -19.79 -3.60 -20.12
N ARG A 13 -18.75 -4.37 -20.44
CA ARG A 13 -18.09 -5.27 -19.47
C ARG A 13 -17.03 -4.50 -18.71
N ILE A 14 -16.82 -4.87 -17.45
CA ILE A 14 -15.70 -4.34 -16.66
C ILE A 14 -14.39 -4.78 -17.33
N PRO A 15 -13.45 -3.86 -17.61
CA PRO A 15 -12.15 -4.19 -18.16
C PRO A 15 -11.44 -5.27 -17.34
N GLY A 16 -10.98 -6.33 -18.01
CA GLY A 16 -10.41 -7.50 -17.36
C GLY A 16 -9.15 -7.19 -16.53
N GLN A 17 -8.46 -6.09 -16.83
CA GLN A 17 -7.28 -5.64 -16.12
C GLN A 17 -7.57 -5.15 -14.68
N ILE A 18 -8.80 -4.73 -14.39
CA ILE A 18 -9.20 -4.21 -13.07
C ILE A 18 -9.05 -5.27 -11.98
N ARG A 19 -9.23 -6.55 -12.30
CA ARG A 19 -9.07 -7.65 -11.34
C ARG A 19 -7.67 -7.68 -10.72
N TYR A 20 -6.64 -7.33 -11.50
CA TYR A 20 -5.26 -7.28 -11.03
C TYR A 20 -5.05 -6.06 -10.12
N ILE A 21 -5.69 -4.93 -10.43
CA ILE A 21 -5.55 -3.72 -9.62
C ILE A 21 -6.27 -3.88 -8.27
N ILE A 22 -7.47 -4.45 -8.25
CA ILE A 22 -8.22 -4.75 -7.01
C ILE A 22 -7.44 -5.77 -6.16
N GLY A 23 -6.90 -6.83 -6.76
CA GLY A 23 -6.09 -7.82 -6.04
C GLY A 23 -4.82 -7.21 -5.44
N ASN A 24 -4.10 -6.40 -6.22
CA ASN A 24 -2.95 -5.64 -5.76
C ASN A 24 -3.31 -4.72 -4.58
N GLU A 25 -4.42 -3.96 -4.68
CA GLU A 25 -4.86 -3.07 -3.62
C GLU A 25 -5.19 -3.83 -2.32
N GLY A 26 -5.88 -4.97 -2.41
CA GLY A 26 -6.18 -5.77 -1.24
C GLY A 26 -4.93 -6.25 -0.49
N CYS A 27 -3.94 -6.75 -1.23
CA CYS A 27 -2.67 -7.20 -0.67
C CYS A 27 -1.85 -6.04 -0.08
N GLU A 28 -1.77 -4.91 -0.78
CA GLU A 28 -1.06 -3.72 -0.28
C GLU A 28 -1.73 -3.17 0.98
N ARG A 29 -3.07 -3.12 1.03
CA ARG A 29 -3.79 -2.59 2.20
C ARG A 29 -3.62 -3.48 3.39
N PHE A 30 -3.70 -4.80 3.20
CA PHE A 30 -3.38 -5.73 4.27
C PHE A 30 -1.95 -5.51 4.79
N SER A 31 -0.97 -5.36 3.89
CA SER A 31 0.43 -5.10 4.29
C SER A 31 0.57 -3.82 5.11
N PHE A 32 0.01 -2.72 4.62
CA PHE A 32 0.10 -1.41 5.27
C PHE A 32 -0.56 -1.42 6.65
N TYR A 33 -1.83 -1.82 6.73
CA TYR A 33 -2.57 -1.85 7.99
C TYR A 33 -1.97 -2.87 8.94
N GLY A 34 -1.49 -4.00 8.42
CA GLY A 34 -0.90 -5.06 9.20
C GLY A 34 0.32 -4.60 9.99
N MET A 35 1.30 -4.03 9.29
CA MET A 35 2.48 -3.44 9.90
C MET A 35 2.11 -2.27 10.82
N ARG A 36 1.24 -1.36 10.35
CA ARG A 36 0.87 -0.16 11.10
C ARG A 36 0.22 -0.49 12.46
N ASN A 37 -0.65 -1.50 12.50
CA ASN A 37 -1.40 -1.84 13.71
C ASN A 37 -0.52 -2.50 14.79
N ILE A 38 0.54 -3.21 14.39
CA ILE A 38 1.48 -3.84 15.32
C ILE A 38 2.66 -2.92 15.69
N LEU A 39 2.89 -1.86 14.92
CA LEU A 39 4.04 -0.96 15.06
C LEU A 39 4.16 -0.39 16.49
N THR A 40 3.11 0.23 17.02
CA THR A 40 3.17 0.87 18.35
C THR A 40 3.41 -0.17 19.45
N VAL A 41 2.79 -1.34 19.35
CA VAL A 41 2.98 -2.44 20.31
C VAL A 41 4.42 -2.91 20.29
N PHE A 42 4.98 -3.13 19.09
CA PHE A 42 6.37 -3.54 18.91
C PHE A 42 7.37 -2.50 19.42
N LEU A 43 7.13 -1.21 19.16
CA LEU A 43 7.99 -0.13 19.64
C LEU A 43 8.06 -0.12 21.18
N VAL A 44 6.91 -0.21 21.85
CA VAL A 44 6.85 -0.20 23.33
C VAL A 44 7.45 -1.48 23.93
N SER A 45 7.16 -2.65 23.36
CA SER A 45 7.52 -3.94 23.95
C SER A 45 8.96 -4.37 23.67
N SER A 46 9.54 -3.93 22.55
CA SER A 46 10.81 -4.48 22.04
C SER A 46 11.84 -3.38 21.76
N LEU A 47 11.54 -2.47 20.83
CA LEU A 47 12.55 -1.54 20.29
C LEU A 47 12.94 -0.41 21.26
N LEU A 48 11.99 0.08 22.07
CA LEU A 48 12.19 1.19 23.01
C LEU A 48 12.43 0.71 24.46
N THR A 49 12.77 -0.56 24.66
CA THR A 49 13.04 -1.12 26.00
C THR A 49 14.21 -0.45 26.74
N TYR A 50 15.08 0.26 26.02
CA TYR A 50 16.15 1.08 26.59
C TYR A 50 15.65 2.34 27.32
N LEU A 51 14.41 2.79 27.07
CA LEU A 51 13.79 3.91 27.77
C LEU A 51 13.09 3.44 29.06
N PRO A 52 12.90 4.34 30.05
CA PRO A 52 12.01 4.09 31.19
C PRO A 52 10.59 3.76 30.75
N GLU A 53 9.90 2.87 31.47
CA GLU A 53 8.57 2.37 31.09
C GLU A 53 7.53 3.48 30.86
N GLY A 54 7.56 4.53 31.70
CA GLY A 54 6.66 5.68 31.58
C GLY A 54 6.82 6.49 30.29
N ASP A 55 8.00 6.49 29.68
CA ASP A 55 8.31 7.31 28.50
C ASP A 55 8.11 6.54 27.17
N ARG A 56 8.11 5.20 27.22
CA ARG A 56 8.03 4.34 26.02
C ARG A 56 6.78 4.59 25.20
N ALA A 57 5.64 4.76 25.85
CA ALA A 57 4.36 4.97 25.17
C ALA A 57 4.34 6.30 24.40
N THR A 58 4.93 7.34 24.98
CA THR A 58 5.03 8.67 24.34
C THR A 58 5.98 8.61 23.15
N ALA A 59 7.20 8.09 23.34
CA ALA A 59 8.17 7.96 22.25
C ALA A 59 7.65 7.06 21.10
N ALA A 60 6.92 5.99 21.40
CA ALA A 60 6.31 5.14 20.38
C ALA A 60 5.24 5.89 19.56
N LYS A 61 4.43 6.74 20.21
CA LYS A 61 3.46 7.60 19.53
C LYS A 61 4.15 8.61 18.63
N ASP A 62 5.25 9.21 19.07
CA ASP A 62 6.00 10.19 18.27
C ASP A 62 6.54 9.55 16.98
N VAL A 63 7.13 8.35 17.09
CA VAL A 63 7.58 7.58 15.92
C VAL A 63 6.41 7.24 15.01
N PHE A 64 5.30 6.74 15.57
CA PHE A 64 4.11 6.37 14.81
C PHE A 64 3.53 7.57 14.04
N HIS A 65 3.35 8.72 14.70
CA HIS A 65 2.79 9.91 14.07
C HIS A 65 3.74 10.54 13.06
N THR A 66 5.05 10.52 13.31
CA THR A 66 6.06 10.95 12.33
C THR A 66 6.01 10.09 11.06
N PHE A 67 5.90 8.77 11.23
CA PHE A 67 5.70 7.84 10.13
C PHE A 67 4.42 8.17 9.34
N VAL A 68 3.30 8.39 10.04
CA VAL A 68 2.01 8.74 9.42
C VAL A 68 2.09 10.07 8.66
N ILE A 69 2.77 11.08 9.20
CA ILE A 69 3.03 12.35 8.51
C ILE A 69 3.71 12.08 7.17
N GLY A 70 4.78 11.27 7.17
CA GLY A 70 5.49 10.89 5.93
C GLY A 70 4.55 10.22 4.91
N VAL A 71 3.76 9.23 5.35
CA VAL A 71 2.82 8.50 4.48
C VAL A 71 1.80 9.43 3.81
N TYR A 72 1.36 10.50 4.46
CA TYR A 72 0.41 11.46 3.90
C TYR A 72 1.07 12.68 3.24
N PHE A 73 2.37 12.87 3.42
CA PHE A 73 3.16 13.91 2.75
C PHE A 73 3.68 13.45 1.38
N PHE A 74 4.24 12.24 1.29
CA PHE A 74 4.79 11.69 0.05
C PHE A 74 3.80 11.45 -1.12
N PRO A 75 2.46 11.42 -0.95
CA PRO A 75 1.53 11.47 -2.08
C PRO A 75 1.81 12.64 -3.03
N LEU A 76 2.16 13.81 -2.52
CA LEU A 76 2.49 14.99 -3.34
C LEU A 76 3.68 14.71 -4.27
N LEU A 77 4.71 14.08 -3.73
CA LEU A 77 5.90 13.68 -4.48
C LEU A 77 5.57 12.60 -5.52
N GLY A 78 4.80 11.59 -5.14
CA GLY A 78 4.42 10.49 -6.03
C GLY A 78 3.60 10.95 -7.24
N GLY A 79 2.58 11.79 -7.00
CA GLY A 79 1.77 12.37 -8.08
C GLY A 79 2.61 13.22 -9.03
N TRP A 80 3.45 14.11 -8.48
CA TRP A 80 4.34 14.96 -9.29
C TRP A 80 5.32 14.14 -10.15
N LEU A 81 5.92 13.08 -9.60
CA LEU A 81 6.82 12.19 -10.33
C LEU A 81 6.11 11.42 -11.45
N ALA A 82 4.90 10.94 -11.19
CA ALA A 82 4.08 10.25 -12.19
C ALA A 82 3.68 11.17 -13.34
N ASP A 83 3.23 12.39 -13.04
CA ASP A 83 2.72 13.30 -14.05
C ASP A 83 3.84 13.93 -14.90
N ARG A 84 5.04 14.13 -14.34
CA ARG A 84 6.12 14.87 -15.02
C ARG A 84 7.17 14.00 -15.70
N PHE A 85 7.49 12.82 -15.16
CA PHE A 85 8.68 12.07 -15.59
C PHE A 85 8.39 10.65 -16.06
N PHE A 86 7.73 9.83 -15.23
CA PHE A 86 7.77 8.37 -15.40
C PHE A 86 6.44 7.77 -15.86
N GLY A 87 5.33 8.50 -15.75
CA GLY A 87 3.99 7.95 -15.92
C GLY A 87 3.52 7.16 -14.69
N LYS A 88 2.20 7.00 -14.57
CA LYS A 88 1.56 6.39 -13.39
C LYS A 88 2.04 4.96 -13.13
N TYR A 89 2.06 4.11 -14.15
CA TYR A 89 2.45 2.70 -13.99
C TYR A 89 3.89 2.55 -13.46
N ASN A 90 4.87 3.22 -14.07
CA ASN A 90 6.27 3.08 -13.67
C ASN A 90 6.50 3.65 -12.26
N THR A 91 5.88 4.78 -11.92
CA THR A 91 5.95 5.34 -10.56
C THR A 91 5.37 4.37 -9.53
N ILE A 92 4.20 3.76 -9.81
CA ILE A 92 3.61 2.76 -8.91
C ILE A 92 4.57 1.57 -8.75
N PHE A 93 5.11 1.04 -9.84
CA PHE A 93 5.96 -0.15 -9.80
C PHE A 93 7.25 0.09 -9.01
N TRP A 94 8.00 1.16 -9.31
CA TRP A 94 9.26 1.46 -8.64
C TRP A 94 9.06 1.80 -7.16
N LEU A 95 8.05 2.59 -6.81
CA LEU A 95 7.74 2.88 -5.42
C LEU A 95 7.24 1.65 -4.66
N SER A 96 6.55 0.71 -5.33
CA SER A 96 6.15 -0.57 -4.73
C SER A 96 7.37 -1.44 -4.40
N LEU A 97 8.43 -1.41 -5.21
CA LEU A 97 9.69 -2.09 -4.89
C LEU A 97 10.40 -1.46 -3.69
N VAL A 98 10.44 -0.13 -3.61
CA VAL A 98 10.95 0.59 -2.43
C VAL A 98 10.14 0.23 -1.18
N TYR A 99 8.83 0.08 -1.33
CA TYR A 99 7.94 -0.34 -0.26
C TYR A 99 8.26 -1.79 0.21
N CYS A 100 8.46 -2.73 -0.72
CA CYS A 100 8.91 -4.08 -0.39
C CYS A 100 10.23 -4.08 0.38
N LEU A 101 11.20 -3.27 -0.06
CA LEU A 101 12.49 -3.12 0.62
C LEU A 101 12.31 -2.56 2.04
N GLY A 102 11.41 -1.60 2.23
CA GLY A 102 11.09 -1.06 3.55
C GLY A 102 10.58 -2.15 4.50
N HIS A 103 9.68 -3.02 4.06
CA HIS A 103 9.24 -4.17 4.85
C HIS A 103 10.34 -5.18 5.13
N ALA A 104 11.20 -5.47 4.14
CA ALA A 104 12.36 -6.33 4.34
C ALA A 104 13.31 -5.76 5.41
N CYS A 105 13.54 -4.45 5.39
CA CYS A 105 14.32 -3.76 6.42
C CYS A 105 13.69 -3.91 7.81
N LEU A 106 12.36 -3.76 7.94
CA LEU A 106 11.68 -3.97 9.22
C LEU A 106 11.84 -5.41 9.75
N ALA A 107 11.78 -6.41 8.87
CA ALA A 107 11.88 -7.82 9.25
C ALA A 107 13.32 -8.25 9.61
N VAL A 108 14.33 -7.68 8.94
CA VAL A 108 15.75 -8.01 9.16
C VAL A 108 16.36 -7.19 10.29
N PHE A 109 16.01 -5.90 10.40
CA PHE A 109 16.59 -4.97 11.37
C PHE A 109 15.69 -4.76 12.60
N GLU A 110 14.96 -5.79 13.04
CA GLU A 110 14.06 -5.68 14.21
C GLU A 110 14.81 -5.29 15.50
N SER A 111 16.09 -5.68 15.63
CA SER A 111 16.93 -5.34 16.79
C SER A 111 17.75 -4.06 16.59
N ASN A 112 17.82 -3.52 15.36
CA ASN A 112 18.63 -2.36 15.02
C ASN A 112 17.75 -1.14 14.74
N ARG A 113 17.76 -0.18 15.68
CA ARG A 113 16.97 1.05 15.63
C ARG A 113 17.14 1.84 14.34
N THR A 114 18.37 2.02 13.87
CA THR A 114 18.65 2.79 12.66
C THR A 114 18.06 2.09 11.44
N GLY A 115 18.27 0.78 11.31
CA GLY A 115 17.71 -0.01 10.21
C GLY A 115 16.17 -0.02 10.22
N PHE A 116 15.56 -0.10 11.40
CA PHE A 116 14.11 -0.05 11.56
C PHE A 116 13.52 1.30 11.14
N TYR A 117 14.12 2.42 11.56
CA TYR A 117 13.68 3.77 11.15
C TYR A 117 13.89 4.02 9.65
N THR A 118 15.00 3.54 9.07
CA THR A 118 15.19 3.57 7.62
C THR A 118 14.09 2.79 6.90
N GLY A 119 13.73 1.60 7.39
CA GLY A 119 12.64 0.81 6.82
C GLY A 119 11.28 1.53 6.89
N LEU A 120 10.97 2.19 8.02
CA LEU A 120 9.76 3.01 8.15
C LEU A 120 9.75 4.18 7.15
N ALA A 121 10.89 4.84 6.94
CA ALA A 121 11.00 5.92 5.96
C ALA A 121 10.76 5.41 4.52
N LEU A 122 11.31 4.24 4.16
CA LEU A 122 11.08 3.61 2.86
C LEU A 122 9.60 3.20 2.67
N ILE A 123 8.96 2.66 3.71
CA ILE A 123 7.52 2.36 3.68
C ILE A 123 6.70 3.64 3.52
N ALA A 124 7.05 4.71 4.23
CA ALA A 124 6.34 5.99 4.12
C ALA A 124 6.43 6.56 2.71
N LEU A 125 7.62 6.52 2.10
CA LEU A 125 7.86 6.95 0.72
C LEU A 125 7.08 6.09 -0.28
N GLY A 126 7.18 4.76 -0.17
CA GLY A 126 6.52 3.82 -1.07
C GLY A 126 5.00 3.90 -0.97
N SER A 127 4.44 3.63 0.22
CA SER A 127 2.99 3.64 0.45
C SER A 127 2.35 5.01 0.22
N GLY A 128 3.04 6.10 0.57
CA GLY A 128 2.56 7.46 0.32
C GLY A 128 2.55 7.79 -1.17
N GLY A 129 3.67 7.56 -1.87
CA GLY A 129 3.79 7.96 -3.27
C GLY A 129 2.93 7.16 -4.25
N ILE A 130 2.59 5.90 -3.95
CA ILE A 130 1.69 5.11 -4.84
C ILE A 130 0.22 5.52 -4.73
N LYS A 131 -0.25 6.06 -3.60
CA LYS A 131 -1.67 6.35 -3.33
C LYS A 131 -2.38 7.18 -4.41
N PRO A 132 -1.90 8.36 -4.80
CA PRO A 132 -2.59 9.16 -5.81
C PRO A 132 -2.50 8.51 -7.19
N CYS A 133 -1.40 7.83 -7.46
CA CYS A 133 -1.14 7.19 -8.75
C CYS A 133 -2.09 6.01 -8.99
N VAL A 134 -2.31 5.13 -8.00
CA VAL A 134 -3.17 3.94 -8.14
C VAL A 134 -4.63 4.33 -8.38
N ALA A 135 -5.15 5.30 -7.62
CA ALA A 135 -6.54 5.75 -7.79
C ALA A 135 -6.77 6.36 -9.19
N ALA A 136 -5.83 7.19 -9.66
CA ALA A 136 -5.87 7.74 -11.01
C ALA A 136 -5.75 6.62 -12.07
N PHE A 137 -4.82 5.68 -11.88
CA PHE A 137 -4.57 4.58 -12.80
C PHE A 137 -5.78 3.66 -12.98
N VAL A 138 -6.55 3.40 -11.91
CA VAL A 138 -7.83 2.68 -11.99
C VAL A 138 -8.83 3.44 -12.85
N GLY A 139 -8.94 4.75 -12.65
CA GLY A 139 -9.84 5.62 -13.41
C GLY A 139 -9.53 5.62 -14.91
N ASP A 140 -8.23 5.61 -15.26
CA ASP A 140 -7.77 5.61 -16.65
C ASP A 140 -8.07 4.30 -17.39
N GLN A 141 -8.44 3.22 -16.70
CA GLN A 141 -8.81 1.96 -17.35
C GLN A 141 -10.22 1.99 -17.96
N PHE A 142 -11.01 3.02 -17.68
CA PHE A 142 -12.36 3.18 -18.22
C PHE A 142 -12.39 4.19 -19.36
N ASP A 143 -13.07 3.82 -20.44
CA ASP A 143 -13.47 4.68 -21.54
C ASP A 143 -14.87 5.30 -21.28
N GLN A 144 -15.32 6.17 -22.19
CA GLN A 144 -16.62 6.84 -22.07
C GLN A 144 -17.81 5.86 -22.08
N THR A 145 -17.70 4.75 -22.82
CA THR A 145 -18.73 3.71 -22.94
C THR A 145 -18.94 2.95 -21.62
N ASN A 146 -17.86 2.70 -20.87
CA ASN A 146 -17.89 1.88 -19.66
C ASN A 146 -17.84 2.70 -18.35
N LYS A 147 -17.78 4.03 -18.44
CA LYS A 147 -17.60 4.95 -17.31
C LYS A 147 -18.63 4.78 -16.18
N HIS A 148 -19.87 4.41 -16.51
CA HIS A 148 -20.91 4.13 -15.51
C HIS A 148 -20.56 2.94 -14.59
N ARG A 149 -19.72 2.00 -15.05
CA ARG A 149 -19.22 0.86 -14.26
C ARG A 149 -18.08 1.25 -13.32
N ALA A 150 -17.42 2.39 -13.54
CA ALA A 150 -16.35 2.86 -12.68
C ALA A 150 -16.80 2.97 -11.22
N LYS A 151 -18.04 3.44 -10.98
CA LYS A 151 -18.63 3.51 -9.64
C LYS A 151 -18.60 2.15 -8.93
N VAL A 152 -19.06 1.08 -9.60
CA VAL A 152 -19.08 -0.29 -9.03
C VAL A 152 -17.65 -0.76 -8.71
N VAL A 153 -16.67 -0.38 -9.53
CA VAL A 153 -15.27 -0.75 -9.30
C VAL A 153 -14.66 0.05 -8.15
N PHE A 154 -14.97 1.34 -8.00
CA PHE A 154 -14.57 2.12 -6.83
C PHE A 154 -15.26 1.63 -5.56
N ASP A 155 -16.51 1.16 -5.63
CA ASP A 155 -17.21 0.52 -4.50
C ASP A 155 -16.52 -0.80 -4.11
N ALA A 156 -16.11 -1.61 -5.08
CA ALA A 156 -15.31 -2.82 -4.85
C ALA A 156 -13.92 -2.51 -4.28
N PHE A 157 -13.30 -1.41 -4.74
CA PHE A 157 -12.03 -0.90 -4.24
C PHE A 157 -12.14 -0.48 -2.76
N TYR A 158 -13.22 0.23 -2.41
CA TYR A 158 -13.53 0.57 -1.03
C TYR A 158 -13.74 -0.68 -0.17
N TRP A 159 -14.48 -1.67 -0.67
CA TRP A 159 -14.70 -2.93 0.02
C TRP A 159 -13.40 -3.69 0.29
N ILE A 160 -12.52 -3.83 -0.70
CA ILE A 160 -11.26 -4.57 -0.52
C ILE A 160 -10.31 -3.87 0.45
N ILE A 161 -10.29 -2.53 0.47
CA ILE A 161 -9.51 -1.75 1.45
C ILE A 161 -9.96 -2.08 2.87
N ASN A 162 -11.27 -2.03 3.14
CA ASN A 162 -11.83 -2.30 4.47
C ASN A 162 -11.65 -3.76 4.87
N PHE A 163 -11.86 -4.68 3.93
CA PHE A 163 -11.63 -6.10 4.13
C PHE A 163 -10.18 -6.38 4.50
N GLY A 164 -9.22 -5.87 3.72
CA GLY A 164 -7.78 -6.01 3.99
C GLY A 164 -7.41 -5.44 5.36
N SER A 165 -7.90 -4.23 5.69
CA SER A 165 -7.67 -3.61 7.00
C SER A 165 -8.23 -4.43 8.16
N PHE A 166 -9.43 -4.99 8.01
CA PHE A 166 -10.09 -5.78 9.05
C PHE A 166 -9.26 -7.03 9.39
N PHE A 167 -8.90 -7.82 8.37
CA PHE A 167 -8.12 -9.05 8.59
C PHE A 167 -6.70 -8.74 9.07
N ALA A 168 -6.08 -7.68 8.56
CA ALA A 168 -4.77 -7.24 9.03
C ALA A 168 -4.81 -6.85 10.53
N SER A 169 -5.86 -6.15 10.97
CA SER A 169 -6.06 -5.78 12.38
C SER A 169 -6.30 -6.99 13.29
N LEU A 170 -6.97 -8.02 12.78
CA LEU A 170 -7.25 -9.23 13.54
C LEU A 170 -6.03 -10.14 13.64
N LEU A 171 -5.35 -10.40 12.52
CA LEU A 171 -4.34 -11.45 12.41
C LEU A 171 -2.95 -10.99 12.86
N MET A 172 -2.54 -9.76 12.55
CA MET A 172 -1.16 -9.33 12.81
C MET A 172 -0.79 -9.27 14.29
N PRO A 173 -1.66 -8.81 15.22
CA PRO A 173 -1.35 -8.88 16.65
C PRO A 173 -1.15 -10.31 17.15
N ILE A 174 -1.86 -11.29 16.58
CA ILE A 174 -1.73 -12.71 16.93
C ILE A 174 -0.38 -13.25 16.46
N PHE A 175 0.03 -12.93 15.23
CA PHE A 175 1.33 -13.32 14.71
C PHE A 175 2.49 -12.67 15.47
N LEU A 176 2.36 -11.40 15.87
CA LEU A 176 3.37 -10.74 16.68
C LEU A 176 3.60 -11.47 18.01
N ARG A 177 2.53 -11.90 18.68
CA ARG A 177 2.62 -12.61 19.97
C ARG A 177 3.16 -14.05 19.82
N SER A 178 2.82 -14.73 18.72
CA SER A 178 3.07 -16.17 18.59
C SER A 178 4.37 -16.49 17.82
N CYS A 179 4.73 -15.67 16.84
CA CYS A 179 5.82 -15.94 15.89
C CYS A 179 6.97 -14.94 15.97
N GLY A 180 6.85 -13.90 16.80
CA GLY A 180 7.86 -12.85 16.95
C GLY A 180 7.76 -11.75 15.88
N ALA A 181 8.61 -10.72 16.03
CA ALA A 181 8.53 -9.50 15.22
C ALA A 181 9.02 -9.71 13.77
N SER A 182 10.10 -10.47 13.56
CA SER A 182 10.65 -10.71 12.22
C SER A 182 9.61 -11.35 11.29
N VAL A 183 8.86 -12.34 11.79
CA VAL A 183 7.76 -12.97 11.05
C VAL A 183 6.57 -12.03 10.91
N ALA A 184 6.19 -11.32 11.98
CA ALA A 184 5.04 -10.40 11.95
C ALA A 184 5.23 -9.21 10.99
N PHE A 185 6.46 -8.74 10.80
CA PHE A 185 6.79 -7.72 9.79
C PHE A 185 7.10 -8.33 8.41
N GLY A 186 7.58 -9.57 8.36
CA GLY A 186 7.85 -10.31 7.12
C GLY A 186 6.58 -10.70 6.35
N ILE A 187 5.49 -11.05 7.04
CA ILE A 187 4.20 -11.40 6.39
C ILE A 187 3.65 -10.22 5.55
N PRO A 188 3.52 -8.99 6.09
CA PRO A 188 3.24 -7.79 5.30
C PRO A 188 4.19 -7.64 4.10
N GLY A 189 5.49 -7.78 4.30
CA GLY A 189 6.48 -7.67 3.22
C GLY A 189 6.26 -8.67 2.08
N ALA A 190 5.97 -9.92 2.41
CA ALA A 190 5.65 -10.94 1.42
C ALA A 190 4.37 -10.62 0.64
N LEU A 191 3.33 -10.12 1.32
CA LEU A 191 2.08 -9.70 0.68
C LEU A 191 2.26 -8.47 -0.21
N MET A 192 3.09 -7.50 0.19
CA MET A 192 3.45 -6.36 -0.64
C MET A 192 4.23 -6.80 -1.89
N PHE A 193 5.12 -7.79 -1.75
CA PHE A 193 5.82 -8.37 -2.90
C PHE A 193 4.83 -9.07 -3.85
N ILE A 194 3.90 -9.86 -3.32
CA ILE A 194 2.82 -10.48 -4.11
C ILE A 194 1.99 -9.41 -4.83
N ALA A 195 1.62 -8.32 -4.16
CA ALA A 195 0.92 -7.20 -4.77
C ALA A 195 1.70 -6.65 -5.99
N THR A 196 2.99 -6.39 -5.80
CA THR A 196 3.89 -5.89 -6.84
C THR A 196 4.00 -6.86 -8.02
N VAL A 197 4.06 -8.17 -7.75
CA VAL A 197 4.08 -9.21 -8.80
C VAL A 197 2.76 -9.24 -9.57
N ILE A 198 1.61 -9.13 -8.88
CA ILE A 198 0.29 -9.07 -9.53
C ILE A 198 0.22 -7.86 -10.47
N LEU A 199 0.68 -6.69 -10.02
CA LEU A 199 0.77 -5.48 -10.83
C LEU A 199 1.70 -5.67 -12.04
N TRP A 200 2.83 -6.36 -11.86
CA TRP A 200 3.77 -6.62 -12.96
C TRP A 200 3.21 -7.58 -14.01
N VAL A 201 2.51 -8.65 -13.60
CA VAL A 201 1.86 -9.60 -14.51
C VAL A 201 0.75 -8.91 -15.32
N GLY A 202 0.02 -7.98 -14.72
CA GLY A 202 -1.03 -7.21 -15.39
C GLY A 202 -0.53 -6.23 -16.46
N ARG A 203 0.78 -5.97 -16.56
CA ARG A 203 1.38 -4.88 -17.36
C ARG A 203 0.97 -4.85 -18.84
N ARG A 204 0.76 -6.02 -19.45
CA ARG A 204 0.41 -6.13 -20.89
C ARG A 204 -1.06 -5.84 -21.17
N HIS A 205 -1.88 -5.75 -20.12
CA HIS A 205 -3.32 -5.54 -20.21
C HIS A 205 -3.74 -4.13 -19.77
N TYR A 206 -2.83 -3.33 -19.24
CA TYR A 206 -3.14 -1.97 -18.79
C TYR A 206 -3.09 -0.97 -19.92
N VAL A 207 -3.97 0.02 -19.84
CA VAL A 207 -3.86 1.27 -20.57
C VAL A 207 -2.81 2.12 -19.85
N MET A 208 -1.72 2.48 -20.56
CA MET A 208 -0.57 3.23 -20.04
C MET A 208 -0.63 4.71 -20.38
#